data_AF-A0A5C6C291-F1
#
_entry.id   AF-A0A5C6C291-F1
#
_cell.length_a   1.000
_cell.length_b   1.000
_cell.length_c   1.000
_cell.angle_alpha   90.00
_cell.angle_beta   90.00
_cell.angle_gamma   90.00
#
_symmetry.space_group_name_H-M   'P 1'
#
loop_
_entity.id
_entity.type
_entity.pdbx_description
1 polymer ?
#
loop_
_entity_poly.entity_id
_entity_poly.type
_entity_poly.pdbx_seq_one_letter_code
_entity_poly.pdbx_strand_id
1 'polypeptide(L)'
;MSTSPQESLDLNEEEQLLYELLEGCFEQERKRVAKLLADKDDSNLFGQTEYDLRDRVHALGAKALEVVADERQKKGRLRAS
;
A
#
# COMPACT_ATOMS: atom_id res chain seq x y z
N MET A 1 6.02 -2.50 -27.69
CA MET A 1 5.66 -1.76 -26.46
C MET A 1 4.15 -1.87 -26.32
N SER A 2 3.64 -2.86 -25.59
CA SER A 2 2.21 -2.96 -25.31
C SER A 2 1.88 -1.90 -24.28
N THR A 3 1.41 -0.73 -24.73
CA THR A 3 0.78 0.24 -23.84
C THR A 3 -0.56 -0.35 -23.44
N SER A 4 -0.61 -0.98 -22.27
CA SER A 4 -1.89 -1.27 -21.62
C SER A 4 -2.71 0.02 -21.60
N PRO A 5 -4.04 -0.03 -21.84
CA PRO A 5 -4.89 1.15 -21.70
C PRO A 5 -4.64 1.71 -20.29
N GLN A 6 -4.23 2.96 -20.22
CA GLN A 6 -4.03 3.63 -18.95
C GLN A 6 -5.43 3.90 -18.40
N GLU A 7 -5.90 2.99 -17.56
CA GLU A 7 -7.20 3.06 -16.89
C GLU A 7 -7.25 4.39 -16.10
N SER A 8 -8.35 5.14 -16.21
CA SER A 8 -8.46 6.37 -15.43
C SER A 8 -8.56 6.01 -13.96
N LEU A 9 -7.80 6.70 -13.11
CA LEU A 9 -7.76 6.49 -11.67
C LEU A 9 -8.67 7.51 -10.95
N ASP A 10 -9.75 7.89 -11.60
CA ASP A 10 -10.72 8.83 -11.03
C ASP A 10 -11.45 8.14 -9.89
N LEU A 11 -11.30 8.69 -8.68
CA LEU A 11 -11.90 8.13 -7.48
C LEU A 11 -13.26 8.79 -7.20
N ASN A 12 -14.25 7.99 -6.81
CA ASN A 12 -15.46 8.51 -6.20
C ASN A 12 -15.21 8.98 -4.75
N GLU A 13 -16.21 9.58 -4.10
CA GLU A 13 -16.06 10.12 -2.74
C GLU A 13 -15.62 9.07 -1.70
N GLU A 14 -16.13 7.84 -1.77
CA GLU A 14 -15.76 6.78 -0.82
C GLU A 14 -14.33 6.29 -1.08
N GLU A 15 -13.97 6.10 -2.35
CA GLU A 15 -12.63 5.71 -2.76
C GLU A 15 -11.58 6.76 -2.40
N GLN A 16 -11.92 8.05 -2.53
CA GLN A 16 -11.06 9.16 -2.13
C GLN A 16 -10.79 9.14 -0.62
N LEU A 17 -11.82 8.88 0.20
CA LEU A 17 -11.65 8.75 1.65
C LEU A 17 -10.78 7.56 2.03
N LEU A 18 -10.93 6.43 1.34
CA LEU A 18 -10.07 5.26 1.55
C LEU A 18 -8.63 5.54 1.09
N TYR A 19 -8.45 6.23 -0.02
CA TYR A 19 -7.13 6.65 -0.51
C TYR A 19 -6.41 7.53 0.53
N GLU A 20 -7.08 8.54 1.07
CA GLU A 20 -6.53 9.42 2.11
C GLU A 20 -6.22 8.65 3.41
N LEU A 21 -7.12 7.75 3.81
CA LEU A 21 -6.91 6.90 4.98
C LEU A 21 -5.65 6.02 4.84
N LEU A 22 -5.39 5.51 3.64
CA LEU A 22 -4.29 4.60 3.38
C LEU A 22 -2.93 5.31 3.23
N GLU A 23 -2.92 6.62 2.94
CA GLU A 23 -1.71 7.41 2.66
C GLU A 23 -0.60 7.13 3.69
N GLY A 24 -0.94 7.18 4.98
CA GLY A 24 0.05 7.01 6.05
C GLY A 24 0.75 5.65 6.05
N CYS A 25 0.04 4.56 5.73
CA CYS A 25 0.65 3.23 5.70
C CYS A 25 1.48 3.00 4.43
N PHE A 26 1.02 3.51 3.29
CA PHE A 26 1.74 3.44 2.01
C PHE A 26 3.00 4.31 2.03
N GLU A 27 2.95 5.50 2.62
CA GLU A 27 4.10 6.40 2.71
C GLU A 27 5.24 5.81 3.55
N GLN A 28 4.90 5.13 4.65
CA GLN A 28 5.89 4.44 5.48
C GLN A 28 6.57 3.29 4.73
N GLU A 29 5.80 2.47 4.01
CA GLU A 29 6.40 1.34 3.28
C GLU A 29 7.16 1.81 2.04
N ARG A 30 6.71 2.87 1.37
CA ARG A 30 7.44 3.53 0.27
C ARG A 30 8.85 3.94 0.72
N LYS A 31 8.98 4.54 1.91
CA LYS A 31 10.30 4.88 2.49
C LYS A 31 11.15 3.65 2.79
N ARG A 32 10.55 2.55 3.27
CA ARG A 32 11.27 1.31 3.58
C ARG A 32 11.77 0.62 2.32
N VAL A 33 10.94 0.55 1.29
CA VAL A 33 11.31 0.02 -0.02
C VAL A 33 12.41 0.86 -0.65
N ALA A 34 12.29 2.18 -0.64
CA ALA A 34 13.34 3.07 -1.15
C ALA A 34 14.69 2.82 -0.44
N LYS A 35 14.68 2.66 0.89
CA LYS A 35 15.89 2.33 1.66
C LYS A 35 16.44 0.95 1.31
N LEU A 36 15.59 -0.06 1.19
CA LEU A 36 15.98 -1.43 0.82
C LEU A 36 16.66 -1.44 -0.55
N LEU A 37 16.09 -0.75 -1.53
CA LEU A 37 16.59 -0.73 -2.90
C LEU A 37 17.84 0.15 -3.05
N ALA A 38 17.96 1.24 -2.29
CA ALA A 38 19.15 2.10 -2.33
C ALA A 38 20.39 1.48 -1.66
N ASP A 39 20.21 0.53 -0.75
CA ASP A 39 21.30 -0.15 -0.01
C ASP A 39 21.94 -1.31 -0.80
N LYS A 40 21.39 -1.70 -1.96
CA LYS A 40 21.87 -2.85 -2.74
C LYS A 40 22.52 -2.40 -4.05
N ASP A 41 23.66 -3.00 -4.37
CA ASP A 41 24.26 -2.91 -5.70
C ASP A 41 23.31 -3.51 -6.75
N ASP A 42 23.30 -2.92 -7.96
CA ASP A 42 22.45 -3.34 -9.09
C ASP A 42 22.58 -4.85 -9.42
N SER A 43 23.70 -5.48 -9.05
CA SER A 43 23.96 -6.92 -9.26
C SER A 43 23.20 -7.84 -8.28
N ASN A 44 22.63 -7.30 -7.21
CA ASN A 44 21.89 -8.03 -6.16
C ASN A 44 20.42 -7.60 -6.04
N LEU A 45 19.87 -6.96 -7.09
CA LEU A 45 18.49 -6.49 -7.10
C LEU A 45 17.46 -7.64 -7.09
N PHE A 46 17.82 -8.76 -7.71
CA PHE A 46 16.98 -9.96 -7.84
C PHE A 46 17.46 -11.08 -6.91
N GLY A 47 16.56 -12.01 -6.57
CA GLY A 47 16.83 -13.05 -5.57
C GLY A 47 16.35 -12.63 -4.19
N GLN A 48 17.23 -12.58 -3.18
CA GLN A 48 16.81 -12.28 -1.80
C GLN A 48 16.11 -10.92 -1.69
N THR A 49 16.67 -9.87 -2.33
CA THR A 49 16.09 -8.52 -2.33
C THR A 49 14.69 -8.50 -2.95
N GLU A 50 14.45 -9.31 -3.99
CA GLU A 50 13.14 -9.44 -4.61
C GLU A 50 12.13 -10.11 -3.68
N TYR A 51 12.52 -11.17 -2.99
CA TYR A 51 11.67 -11.83 -1.99
C TYR A 51 11.35 -10.89 -0.82
N ASP A 52 12.35 -10.17 -0.31
CA ASP A 52 12.17 -9.19 0.75
C ASP A 52 11.20 -8.06 0.33
N LEU A 53 11.28 -7.61 -0.93
CA LEU A 53 10.35 -6.64 -1.48
C LEU A 53 8.92 -7.20 -1.57
N ARG A 54 8.76 -8.43 -2.06
CA ARG A 54 7.44 -9.09 -2.17
C ARG A 54 6.79 -9.26 -0.79
N ASP A 55 7.55 -9.72 0.20
CA ASP A 55 7.06 -9.89 1.56
C ASP A 55 6.61 -8.56 2.18
N ARG A 56 7.34 -7.48 1.90
CA ARG A 56 6.94 -6.12 2.32
C ARG A 56 5.64 -5.66 1.67
N VAL A 57 5.47 -5.90 0.37
CA VAL A 57 4.23 -5.56 -0.34
C VAL A 57 3.06 -6.37 0.21
N HIS A 58 3.23 -7.66 0.50
CA HIS A 58 2.21 -8.46 1.16
C HIS A 58 1.87 -7.94 2.56
N ALA A 59 2.87 -7.57 3.36
CA ALA A 59 2.67 -6.99 4.68
C ALA A 59 1.93 -5.63 4.61
N LEU A 60 2.23 -4.81 3.60
CA LEU A 60 1.49 -3.57 3.33
C LEU A 60 0.03 -3.85 3.00
N GLY A 61 -0.25 -4.86 2.15
CA GLY A 61 -1.61 -5.28 1.83
C GLY A 61 -2.39 -5.72 3.07
N ALA A 62 -1.76 -6.52 3.95
CA ALA A 62 -2.36 -6.91 5.22
C ALA A 62 -2.67 -5.69 6.12
N LYS A 63 -1.74 -4.74 6.22
CA LYS A 63 -1.93 -3.51 7.00
C LYS A 63 -3.02 -2.61 6.42
N ALA A 64 -3.13 -2.53 5.10
CA ALA A 64 -4.20 -1.78 4.44
C ALA A 64 -5.58 -2.37 4.80
N LEU A 65 -5.71 -3.70 4.81
CA LEU A 65 -6.93 -4.38 5.24
C LEU A 65 -7.26 -4.08 6.71
N GLU A 66 -6.26 -4.11 7.59
CA GLU A 66 -6.42 -3.78 9.01
C GLU A 66 -6.92 -2.35 9.23
N VAL A 67 -6.29 -1.36 8.58
CA VAL A 67 -6.68 0.05 8.68
C VAL A 67 -8.14 0.26 8.24
N VAL A 68 -8.54 -0.36 7.13
CA VAL A 68 -9.92 -0.24 6.63
C VAL A 68 -10.91 -0.96 7.56
N ALA A 69 -10.55 -2.13 8.09
CA ALA A 69 -11.38 -2.85 9.05
C ALA A 69 -11.60 -2.04 10.34
N ASP A 70 -10.55 -1.42 10.87
CA ASP A 70 -10.61 -0.56 12.05
C ASP A 70 -11.50 0.66 11.84
N GLU A 71 -11.36 1.36 10.70
CA GLU A 71 -12.22 2.50 10.39
C GLU A 71 -13.69 2.10 10.22
N ARG A 72 -13.97 0.95 9.60
CA ARG A 72 -15.33 0.41 9.50
C ARG A 72 -15.90 0.06 10.87
N GLN A 73 -15.09 -0.52 11.75
CA GLN A 73 -15.50 -0.81 13.12
C GLN A 73 -15.78 0.48 13.91
N LYS A 74 -14.95 1.51 13.80
CA LYS A 74 -15.18 2.82 14.45
C LYS A 74 -16.47 3.47 13.95
N LYS A 75 -16.66 3.56 12.63
CA LYS A 75 -17.88 4.12 12.02
C LYS A 75 -19.14 3.30 12.35
N GLY A 76 -19.02 1.97 12.40
CA GLY A 76 -20.09 1.06 12.81
C GLY A 76 -20.47 1.20 14.28
N ARG A 77 -19.49 1.43 15.17
CA ARG A 77 -19.71 1.63 16.60
C ARG A 77 -20.34 3.00 16.92
N LEU A 78 -20.08 4.02 16.11
CA LEU A 78 -20.69 5.35 16.20
C LEU A 78 -22.13 5.41 15.68
N ARG A 79 -22.56 4.47 14.82
CA ARG A 79 -23.95 4.37 14.34
C ARG A 79 -24.88 3.59 15.29
N ALA A 80 -24.34 2.98 16.34
CA ALA A 80 -25.07 2.13 17.28
C ALA A 80 -25.27 2.75 18.68
N SER A 81 -25.08 4.07 18.83
CA SER A 81 -25.29 4.81 20.09
C SER A 81 -26.48 5.76 20.01
#